data_AF-A0A1E1V3T2-F1
#
_entry.id   AF-A0A1E1V3T2-F1
#
_cell.length_a   1.000
_cell.length_b   1.000
_cell.length_c   1.000
_cell.angle_alpha   90.00
_cell.angle_beta   90.00
_cell.angle_gamma   90.00
#
_symmetry.space_group_name_H-M   'P 1'
#
loop_
_entity.id
_entity.type
_entity.pdbx_description
1 polymer ?
#
loop_
_entity_poly.entity_id
_entity_poly.type
_entity_poly.pdbx_seq_one_letter_code
_entity_poly.pdbx_strand_id
1 'polypeptide(L)'
;MEQAQKRGLTRLLLRWPERRAELRERFARDSGFAELCEAYEAACEAEAYWTKSTLPVGPARAREYEALVSATEQDILIRLALS
;
A
#
# COMPACT_ATOMS: atom_id res chain seq x y z
N MET A 1 11.66 7.97 -2.25
CA MET A 1 11.50 6.97 -1.19
C MET A 1 10.69 7.55 -0.02
N GLU A 2 11.24 8.40 0.85
CA GLU A 2 10.54 8.87 2.08
C GLU A 2 9.14 9.51 1.84
N GLN A 3 8.94 10.22 0.73
CA GLN A 3 7.63 10.79 0.40
C GLN A 3 6.59 9.73 -0.01
N ALA A 4 6.99 8.70 -0.76
CA ALA A 4 6.10 7.61 -1.17
C ALA A 4 5.70 6.75 0.05
N GLN A 5 6.66 6.49 0.95
CA GLN A 5 6.42 5.82 2.23
C GLN A 5 5.35 6.55 3.06
N LYS A 6 5.46 7.87 3.20
CA LYS A 6 4.47 8.69 3.93
C LYS A 6 3.09 8.71 3.27
N ARG A 7 3.02 8.71 1.93
CA ARG A 7 1.74 8.63 1.20
C ARG A 7 1.07 7.27 1.42
N GLY A 8 1.84 6.20 1.31
CA GLY A 8 1.38 4.84 1.60
C GLY A 8 0.83 4.71 3.01
N LEU A 9 1.59 5.18 4.01
CA LEU A 9 1.10 5.25 5.39
C LEU A 9 -0.22 6.03 5.49
N THR A 10 -0.30 7.20 4.86
CA THR A 10 -1.53 8.02 4.90
C THR A 10 -2.74 7.26 4.34
N ARG A 11 -2.59 6.54 3.23
CA ARG A 11 -3.66 5.70 2.69
C ARG A 11 -4.05 4.59 3.65
N LEU A 12 -3.09 3.92 4.29
CA LEU A 12 -3.37 2.86 5.26
C LEU A 12 -4.08 3.40 6.51
N LEU A 13 -3.75 4.61 6.98
CA LEU A 13 -4.43 5.27 8.10
C LEU A 13 -5.88 5.66 7.78
N LEU A 14 -6.21 5.85 6.50
CA LEU A 14 -7.58 6.05 6.01
C LEU A 14 -8.30 4.71 5.85
N ARG A 15 -7.60 3.67 5.39
CA ARG A 15 -8.11 2.31 5.18
C ARG A 15 -8.47 1.61 6.49
N TRP A 16 -7.62 1.71 7.51
CA TRP A 16 -7.74 1.03 8.80
C TRP A 16 -7.65 2.03 9.97
N PRO A 17 -8.71 2.86 10.17
CA PRO A 17 -8.72 3.88 11.21
C PRO A 17 -8.52 3.33 12.62
N GLU A 18 -8.96 2.10 12.88
CA GLU A 18 -8.83 1.39 14.15
C GLU A 18 -7.38 0.97 14.46
N ARG A 19 -6.51 0.85 13.44
CA ARG A 19 -5.09 0.45 13.60
C ARG A 19 -4.11 1.61 13.52
N ARG A 20 -4.59 2.86 13.57
CA ARG A 20 -3.74 4.05 13.35
C ARG A 20 -2.54 4.18 14.28
N ALA A 21 -2.68 3.74 15.54
CA ALA A 21 -1.59 3.78 16.50
C ALA A 21 -0.49 2.77 16.12
N GLU A 22 -0.86 1.51 15.91
CA GLU A 22 0.03 0.43 15.48
C GLU A 22 0.76 0.77 14.16
N LEU A 23 0.02 1.27 13.16
CA LEU A 23 0.56 1.67 11.87
C LEU A 23 1.65 2.76 12.01
N ARG A 24 1.40 3.78 12.83
CA ARG A 24 2.38 4.86 13.05
C ARG A 24 3.60 4.40 13.84
N GLU A 25 3.38 3.58 14.87
CA GLU A 25 4.46 3.03 15.67
C GLU A 25 5.38 2.15 14.80
N ARG A 26 4.80 1.22 14.04
CA ARG A 26 5.55 0.30 13.20
C ARG A 26 6.33 1.03 12.12
N PHE A 27 5.71 2.01 11.46
CA PHE A 27 6.37 2.86 10.47
C PHE A 27 7.59 3.60 11.03
N ALA A 28 7.53 4.07 12.28
CA ALA A 28 8.64 4.79 12.90
C ALA A 28 9.80 3.89 13.35
N ARG A 29 9.54 2.58 13.55
CA ARG A 29 10.48 1.64 14.20
C ARG A 29 11.00 0.54 13.28
N ASP A 30 10.34 0.30 12.16
CA ASP A 30 10.64 -0.79 11.23
C ASP A 30 10.80 -0.26 9.81
N SER A 31 12.04 -0.22 9.32
CA SER A 31 12.34 0.23 7.95
C SER A 31 11.70 -0.67 6.89
N GLY A 32 11.58 -1.97 7.14
CA GLY A 32 10.89 -2.89 6.23
C GLY A 32 9.39 -2.61 6.16
N PHE A 33 8.80 -2.14 7.27
CA PHE A 33 7.41 -1.68 7.25
C PHE A 33 7.23 -0.38 6.46
N ALA A 34 8.19 0.54 6.55
CA ALA A 34 8.19 1.75 5.74
C ALA A 34 8.31 1.41 4.23
N GLU A 35 9.13 0.43 3.86
CA GLU A 35 9.22 -0.09 2.49
C GLU A 35 7.90 -0.70 2.00
N LEU A 36 7.19 -1.47 2.84
CA LEU A 36 5.86 -1.99 2.52
C LEU A 36 4.85 -0.87 2.27
N CYS A 37 4.93 0.23 3.02
CA CYS A 37 4.09 1.40 2.78
C CYS A 37 4.38 2.04 1.41
N GLU A 38 5.65 2.14 1.00
CA GLU A 38 6.01 2.61 -0.35
C GLU A 38 5.54 1.66 -1.45
N ALA A 39 5.72 0.35 -1.27
CA ALA A 39 5.21 -0.66 -2.21
C ALA A 39 3.69 -0.57 -2.37
N TYR A 40 2.96 -0.38 -1.26
CA TYR A 40 1.52 -0.20 -1.25
C TYR A 40 1.10 1.06 -2.02
N GLU A 41 1.78 2.21 -1.79
CA GLU A 41 1.50 3.44 -2.55
C GLU A 41 1.72 3.23 -4.05
N ALA A 42 2.84 2.61 -4.44
CA ALA A 42 3.17 2.39 -5.85
C ALA A 42 2.13 1.46 -6.53
N ALA A 43 1.68 0.41 -5.84
CA ALA A 43 0.64 -0.47 -6.34
C ALA A 43 -0.70 0.27 -6.52
N CYS A 44 -1.10 1.10 -5.56
CA CYS A 44 -2.31 1.92 -5.67
C CYS A 44 -2.21 2.98 -6.78
N GLU A 45 -1.07 3.65 -6.94
CA GLU A 45 -0.86 4.62 -8.03
C GLU A 45 -0.95 3.93 -9.40
N ALA A 46 -0.36 2.75 -9.55
CA ALA A 46 -0.40 1.98 -10.78
C ALA A 46 -1.80 1.43 -11.09
N GLU A 47 -2.50 0.87 -10.12
CA GLU A 47 -3.89 0.42 -10.25
C GLU A 47 -4.79 1.58 -10.70
N ALA A 48 -4.72 2.73 -10.02
CA ALA A 48 -5.48 3.92 -10.38
C ALA A 48 -5.13 4.47 -11.78
N TYR A 49 -3.87 4.38 -12.20
CA TYR A 49 -3.44 4.76 -13.54
C TYR A 49 -4.05 3.85 -14.60
N TRP A 50 -3.93 2.53 -14.44
CA TRP A 50 -4.40 1.56 -15.43
C TRP A 50 -5.92 1.48 -15.51
N THR A 51 -6.62 1.70 -14.40
CA THR A 51 -8.08 1.83 -14.37
C THR A 51 -8.59 3.00 -15.22
N LYS A 52 -7.80 4.08 -15.34
CA LYS A 52 -8.12 5.26 -16.15
C LYS A 52 -7.56 5.19 -17.57
N SER A 53 -6.76 4.16 -17.89
CA SER A 53 -6.09 4.04 -19.18
C SER A 53 -7.09 3.70 -20.28
N THR A 54 -6.95 4.38 -21.42
CA THR A 54 -7.72 4.07 -22.65
C THR A 54 -7.08 2.98 -23.49
N LEU A 55 -5.92 2.45 -23.08
CA LEU A 55 -5.24 1.38 -23.77
C LEU A 55 -6.01 0.06 -23.60
N PRO A 56 -6.08 -0.82 -24.63
CA PRO A 56 -6.76 -2.12 -24.54
C PRO A 56 -6.24 -3.01 -23.41
N VAL A 57 -4.97 -2.85 -23.01
CA VAL A 57 -4.33 -3.61 -21.92
C VAL A 57 -4.68 -3.07 -20.53
N GLY A 58 -5.28 -1.87 -20.45
CA GLY A 58 -5.56 -1.17 -19.20
C GLY A 58 -6.37 -2.00 -18.19
N PRO A 59 -7.52 -2.58 -18.58
CA PRO A 59 -8.31 -3.41 -17.67
C PRO A 59 -7.56 -4.62 -17.11
N ALA A 60 -6.68 -5.24 -17.91
CA ALA A 60 -5.88 -6.37 -17.44
C ALA A 60 -4.81 -5.92 -16.43
N ARG A 61 -4.09 -4.83 -16.72
CA ARG A 61 -3.09 -4.26 -15.80
C ARG A 61 -3.73 -3.77 -14.50
N ALA A 62 -4.89 -3.13 -14.57
CA ALA A 62 -5.61 -2.69 -13.37
C ALA A 62 -5.87 -3.85 -12.40
N ARG A 63 -6.33 -5.00 -12.92
CA ARG A 63 -6.54 -6.21 -12.11
C ARG A 63 -5.25 -6.79 -11.53
N GLU A 64 -4.15 -6.77 -12.29
CA GLU A 64 -2.84 -7.20 -11.78
C GLU A 64 -2.39 -6.33 -10.60
N TYR A 65 -2.52 -5.01 -10.71
CA TYR A 65 -2.16 -4.09 -9.63
C TYR A 65 -3.15 -4.13 -8.46
N GLU A 66 -4.44 -4.36 -8.69
CA GLU A 66 -5.42 -4.62 -7.62
C GLU A 66 -5.03 -5.86 -6.79
N ALA A 67 -4.60 -6.94 -7.45
CA ALA A 67 -4.08 -8.12 -6.77
C ALA A 67 -2.79 -7.80 -5.98
N LEU A 68 -1.91 -6.97 -6.53
CA LEU A 68 -0.69 -6.53 -5.84
C LEU A 68 -0.99 -5.64 -4.62
N VAL A 69 -1.96 -4.72 -4.72
CA VAL A 69 -2.47 -3.93 -3.58
C VAL A 69 -2.92 -4.87 -2.48
N SER A 70 -3.78 -5.85 -2.82
CA SER A 70 -4.32 -6.81 -1.86
C SER A 70 -3.24 -7.69 -1.21
N ALA A 71 -2.25 -8.15 -1.98
CA ALA A 71 -1.12 -8.91 -1.45
C ALA A 71 -0.27 -8.06 -0.49
N THR A 72 0.01 -6.81 -0.85
CA THR A 72 0.78 -5.90 -0.01
C THR A 72 0.02 -5.56 1.29
N GLU A 73 -1.30 -5.42 1.25
CA GLU A 73 -2.13 -5.27 2.45
C GLU A 73 -1.98 -6.47 3.40
N GLN A 74 -1.94 -7.70 2.86
CA GLN A 74 -1.74 -8.90 3.68
C GLN A 74 -0.37 -8.92 4.34
N ASP A 75 0.70 -8.58 3.61
CA ASP A 75 2.05 -8.49 4.17
C ASP A 75 2.14 -7.45 5.31
N ILE A 76 1.49 -6.29 5.12
CA ILE A 76 1.38 -5.26 6.16
C ILE A 76 0.65 -5.80 7.39
N LEU A 77 -0.49 -6.46 7.21
CA LEU A 77 -1.26 -7.02 8.33
C LEU A 77 -0.50 -8.12 9.08
N ILE A 78 0.22 -8.99 8.37
CA ILE A 78 1.12 -9.99 8.97
C ILE A 78 2.19 -9.28 9.80
N ARG A 79 2.78 -8.20 9.27
CA ARG A 79 3.84 -7.44 9.95
C ARG A 79 3.33 -6.69 11.18
N LEU A 80 2.06 -6.31 11.20
CA LEU A 80 1.37 -5.77 12.39
C LEU A 80 1.06 -6.86 13.41
N ALA A 81 0.61 -8.05 12.99
CA ALA A 81 0.25 -9.14 13.91
C ALA A 81 1.44 -9.79 14.63
N LEU A 82 2.66 -9.64 14.08
CA LEU A 82 3.91 -10.11 14.69
C LEU A 82 4.49 -9.12 15.73
N SER A 83 3.64 -8.30 16.36
CA SER A 83 4.00 -7.32 17.41
C SER A 83 3.72 -7.83 18.81
#